data_AF-A0A3S1CAY9-F1
#
_entry.id   AF-A0A3S1CAY9-F1
#
_cell.length_a   1.000
_cell.length_b   1.000
_cell.length_c   1.000
_cell.angle_alpha   90.00
_cell.angle_beta   90.00
_cell.angle_gamma   90.00
#
_symmetry.space_group_name_H-M   'P 1'
#
loop_
_entity.id
_entity.type
_entity.pdbx_description
1 polymer ?
#
loop_
_entity_poly.entity_id
_entity_poly.type
_entity_poly.pdbx_seq_one_letter_code
_entity_poly.pdbx_strand_id
1 'polypeptide(L)'
;MAALSGTTFLRIYHRVLPVFINATRSKPVIATSKYKKCILHHKLANDKVSVCGLLSVRQHSTSFSASQDELDQNDLIKDFEVSHEEFKYVEQILPSPTVPELEEQTQYPTPSGWFPPDEATQAQQKYLIRRTKNHMLPVYSHTQNTWFGTSHFVSIKKIEGDIWALEADLREHVLKTTGQKSVNTHVHEVGRFIRVRGQHRDLIAKFLLEKGM
;
A
#
# COMPACT_ATOMS: atom_id res chain seq x y z
N MET A 1 -74.48 22.12 27.22
CA MET A 1 -73.69 22.11 25.97
C MET A 1 -72.44 21.30 26.21
N ALA A 2 -72.25 20.29 25.37
CA ALA A 2 -71.30 19.21 25.53
C ALA A 2 -69.88 19.61 25.12
N ALA A 3 -68.87 19.00 25.77
CA ALA A 3 -67.61 18.61 25.15
C ALA A 3 -66.84 17.68 26.09
N LEU A 4 -67.11 16.38 25.94
CA LEU A 4 -66.21 15.30 26.36
C LEU A 4 -65.05 15.27 25.35
N SER A 5 -63.80 15.33 25.81
CA SER A 5 -62.67 14.91 24.97
C SER A 5 -61.80 13.93 25.77
N GLY A 6 -61.91 12.66 25.38
CA GLY A 6 -61.19 11.55 25.99
C GLY A 6 -59.75 11.50 25.50
N THR A 7 -58.82 11.44 26.43
CA THR A 7 -57.42 11.06 26.20
C THR A 7 -57.29 9.55 26.32
N THR A 8 -57.42 8.85 25.20
CA THR A 8 -57.17 7.42 25.08
C THR A 8 -55.67 7.20 24.81
N PHE A 9 -54.92 6.79 25.83
CA PHE A 9 -53.50 6.42 25.70
C PHE A 9 -53.41 4.97 25.21
N LEU A 10 -53.32 4.77 23.89
CA LEU A 10 -53.11 3.46 23.28
C LEU A 10 -51.65 3.02 23.48
N ARG A 11 -51.49 2.04 24.37
CA ARG A 11 -50.26 1.33 24.70
C ARG A 11 -49.98 0.27 23.62
N ILE A 12 -49.30 0.65 22.54
CA ILE A 12 -48.86 -0.31 21.52
C ILE A 12 -47.50 -0.87 21.95
N TYR A 13 -47.53 -2.09 22.51
CA TYR A 13 -46.36 -2.94 22.67
C TYR A 13 -45.99 -3.54 21.32
N HIS A 14 -44.93 -3.05 20.66
CA HIS A 14 -44.27 -3.82 19.61
C HIS A 14 -43.16 -4.67 20.23
N ARG A 15 -43.53 -5.91 20.54
CA ARG A 15 -42.66 -7.00 20.99
C ARG A 15 -41.93 -7.54 19.75
N VAL A 16 -40.73 -7.05 19.48
CA VAL A 16 -39.84 -7.63 18.47
C VAL A 16 -39.28 -8.94 19.03
N LEU A 17 -39.74 -10.07 18.48
CA LEU A 17 -39.16 -11.38 18.73
C LEU A 17 -37.83 -11.50 17.97
N PRO A 18 -36.73 -11.95 18.59
CA PRO A 18 -35.53 -12.30 17.85
C PRO A 18 -35.73 -13.65 17.15
N VAL A 19 -35.65 -13.63 15.82
CA VAL A 19 -35.55 -14.84 15.00
C VAL A 19 -34.14 -15.41 15.21
N PHE A 20 -34.07 -16.50 15.97
CA PHE A 20 -32.88 -17.36 16.09
C PHE A 20 -32.69 -18.10 14.77
N ILE A 21 -31.78 -17.62 13.90
CA ILE A 21 -31.30 -18.37 12.74
C ILE A 21 -30.07 -19.15 13.19
N ASN A 22 -30.25 -20.45 13.40
CA ASN A 22 -29.15 -21.40 13.61
C ASN A 22 -28.39 -21.59 12.29
N ALA A 23 -27.33 -20.80 12.08
CA ALA A 23 -26.36 -21.06 11.02
C ALA A 23 -25.48 -22.25 11.44
N THR A 24 -25.69 -23.40 10.81
CA THR A 24 -24.82 -24.56 10.88
C THR A 24 -23.44 -24.18 10.32
N ARG A 25 -22.44 -24.05 11.20
CA ARG A 25 -21.02 -23.93 10.84
C ARG A 25 -20.57 -25.20 10.12
N SER A 26 -20.47 -25.16 8.78
CA SER A 26 -19.55 -26.05 8.07
C SER A 26 -18.12 -25.53 8.26
N LYS A 27 -17.24 -26.38 8.78
CA LYS A 27 -15.82 -26.08 8.95
C LYS A 27 -15.14 -26.13 7.57
N PRO A 28 -14.35 -25.12 7.15
CA PRO A 28 -13.44 -25.31 6.04
C PRO A 28 -12.29 -26.23 6.49
N VAL A 29 -12.13 -27.34 5.78
CA VAL A 29 -10.97 -28.23 5.91
C VAL A 29 -9.75 -27.48 5.36
N ILE A 30 -8.87 -27.07 6.25
CA ILE A 30 -7.59 -26.41 5.91
C ILE A 30 -6.66 -27.50 5.36
N ALA A 31 -6.48 -27.51 4.04
CA ALA A 31 -5.43 -28.29 3.38
C ALA A 31 -4.07 -27.66 3.71
N THR A 32 -3.27 -28.35 4.51
CA THR A 32 -1.89 -27.94 4.82
C THR A 32 -0.97 -28.38 3.68
N SER A 33 -0.69 -27.47 2.75
CA SER A 33 0.41 -27.67 1.80
C SER A 33 1.75 -27.45 2.52
N LYS A 34 2.39 -28.56 2.89
CA LYS A 34 3.79 -28.58 3.36
C LYS A 34 4.71 -28.29 2.17
N TYR A 35 5.12 -27.04 1.99
CA TYR A 35 6.27 -26.73 1.16
C TYR A 35 7.56 -27.12 1.90
N LYS A 36 8.05 -28.33 1.64
CA LYS A 36 9.44 -28.70 1.90
C LYS A 36 10.31 -28.10 0.80
N LYS A 37 11.24 -27.24 1.20
CA LYS A 37 12.33 -26.73 0.38
C LYS A 37 13.29 -27.88 0.09
N CYS A 38 13.18 -28.51 -1.08
CA CYS A 38 14.13 -29.50 -1.55
C CYS A 38 15.15 -28.81 -2.46
N ILE A 39 16.37 -28.66 -1.95
CA ILE A 39 17.57 -28.39 -2.74
C ILE A 39 17.84 -29.68 -3.52
N LEU A 40 17.65 -29.67 -4.83
CA LEU A 40 18.04 -30.78 -5.70
C LEU A 40 19.23 -30.35 -6.54
N HIS A 41 20.39 -30.92 -6.20
CA HIS A 41 21.49 -31.11 -7.12
C HIS A 41 21.01 -31.98 -8.28
N HIS A 42 20.95 -31.44 -9.49
CA HIS A 42 20.78 -32.27 -10.69
C HIS A 42 22.08 -32.99 -11.01
N LYS A 43 22.14 -34.27 -10.65
CA LYS A 43 23.06 -35.25 -11.23
C LYS A 43 22.32 -35.90 -12.39
N LEU A 44 22.86 -35.75 -13.60
CA LEU A 44 22.31 -36.37 -14.81
C LEU A 44 22.56 -37.88 -14.73
N ALA A 45 21.48 -38.67 -14.73
CA ALA A 45 21.51 -40.09 -15.03
C ALA A 45 20.35 -40.39 -15.99
N ASN A 46 20.72 -40.81 -17.19
CA ASN A 46 19.81 -41.26 -18.23
C ASN A 46 19.20 -42.60 -17.81
N ASP A 47 17.87 -42.68 -17.74
CA ASP A 47 17.19 -43.97 -17.81
C ASP A 47 15.94 -43.86 -18.69
N LYS A 48 15.86 -44.81 -19.62
CA LYS A 48 14.85 -44.93 -20.67
C LYS A 48 13.60 -45.55 -20.07
N VAL A 49 12.47 -44.87 -20.14
CA VAL A 49 11.15 -45.50 -19.95
C VAL A 49 10.23 -45.09 -21.10
N SER A 50 9.83 -46.13 -21.83
CA SER A 50 8.86 -46.14 -22.91
C SER A 50 7.46 -45.82 -22.38
N VAL A 51 6.80 -44.82 -22.96
CA VAL A 51 5.34 -44.68 -22.87
C VAL A 51 4.80 -44.60 -24.29
N CYS A 52 4.15 -45.69 -24.69
CA CYS A 52 3.35 -45.78 -25.91
C CYS A 52 1.97 -45.19 -25.59
N GLY A 53 1.58 -44.13 -26.29
CA GLY A 53 0.29 -43.47 -26.15
C GLY A 53 -0.04 -42.72 -27.43
N LEU A 54 -1.09 -43.18 -28.10
CA LEU A 54 -1.61 -42.70 -29.38
C LEU A 54 -1.88 -41.18 -29.38
N LEU A 55 -0.95 -40.43 -29.94
CA LEU A 55 -1.19 -39.13 -30.55
C LEU A 55 -0.74 -39.25 -31.99
N SER A 56 -1.70 -39.25 -32.92
CA SER A 56 -1.42 -39.05 -34.34
C SER A 56 -0.91 -37.61 -34.50
N VAL A 57 0.38 -37.41 -34.24
CA VAL A 57 1.09 -36.19 -34.62
C VAL A 57 1.04 -36.13 -36.14
N ARG A 58 0.23 -35.21 -36.67
CA ARG A 58 0.22 -34.89 -38.09
C ARG A 58 1.61 -34.33 -38.40
N GLN A 59 2.49 -35.15 -38.99
CA GLN A 59 3.75 -34.66 -39.50
C GLN A 59 3.42 -33.77 -40.70
N HIS A 60 3.34 -32.46 -40.45
CA HIS A 60 3.53 -31.51 -41.52
C HIS A 60 5.00 -31.66 -41.91
N SER A 61 5.25 -32.40 -42.99
CA SER A 61 6.49 -32.30 -43.75
C SER A 61 6.50 -30.89 -44.33
N THR A 62 6.98 -29.92 -43.56
CA THR A 62 7.39 -28.65 -44.11
C THR A 62 8.63 -28.96 -44.92
N SER A 63 8.48 -29.00 -46.24
CA SER A 63 9.60 -28.79 -47.14
C SER A 63 10.06 -27.36 -46.94
N PHE A 64 10.81 -27.11 -45.87
CA PHE A 64 11.63 -25.90 -45.79
C PHE A 64 12.77 -26.12 -46.77
N SER A 65 12.46 -25.99 -48.06
CA SER A 65 13.45 -25.61 -49.04
C SER A 65 13.94 -24.25 -48.54
N ALA A 66 15.13 -24.22 -47.96
CA ALA A 66 15.81 -22.97 -47.69
C ALA A 66 15.96 -22.28 -49.06
N SER A 67 15.06 -21.36 -49.39
CA SER A 67 15.36 -20.38 -50.40
C SER A 67 16.56 -19.62 -49.83
N GLN A 68 17.69 -19.70 -50.52
CA GLN A 68 18.65 -18.61 -50.43
C GLN A 68 17.91 -17.43 -51.05
N ASP A 69 17.17 -16.69 -50.21
CA ASP A 69 16.77 -15.35 -50.56
C ASP A 69 18.09 -14.60 -50.69
N GLU A 70 18.63 -14.53 -51.91
CA GLU A 70 19.71 -13.62 -52.22
C GLU A 70 19.14 -12.23 -51.95
N LEU A 71 19.47 -11.68 -50.77
CA LEU A 71 19.20 -10.30 -50.46
C LEU A 71 19.89 -9.49 -51.55
N ASP A 72 19.09 -8.89 -52.44
CA ASP A 72 19.58 -7.99 -53.47
C ASP A 72 20.52 -6.99 -52.82
N GLN A 73 21.69 -6.73 -53.40
CA GLN A 73 22.61 -5.73 -52.84
C GLN A 73 22.00 -4.32 -52.78
N ASN A 74 20.84 -4.10 -53.41
CA ASN A 74 20.02 -2.89 -53.33
C ASN A 74 19.12 -2.82 -52.09
N ASP A 75 18.95 -3.92 -51.35
CA ASP A 75 18.38 -3.93 -49.99
C ASP A 75 19.42 -3.52 -48.92
N LEU A 76 20.66 -3.24 -49.34
CA LEU A 76 21.68 -2.66 -48.48
C LEU A 76 21.39 -1.16 -48.25
N ILE A 77 21.31 -0.81 -46.98
CA ILE A 77 21.42 0.53 -46.37
C ILE A 77 21.12 1.68 -47.35
N LYS A 78 19.86 2.14 -47.36
CA LYS A 78 19.46 3.37 -48.04
C LYS A 78 20.18 4.58 -47.43
N ASP A 79 20.52 5.56 -48.27
CA ASP A 79 21.02 6.84 -47.82
C ASP A 79 20.03 7.47 -46.83
N PHE A 80 20.54 8.02 -45.72
CA PHE A 80 19.75 8.65 -44.68
C PHE A 80 20.21 10.09 -44.44
N GLU A 81 19.26 10.96 -44.12
CA GLU A 81 19.52 12.31 -43.64
C GLU A 81 19.30 12.34 -42.12
N VAL A 82 20.17 13.04 -41.40
CA VAL A 82 20.09 13.17 -39.94
C VAL A 82 19.51 14.55 -39.61
N SER A 83 18.29 14.58 -39.08
CA SER A 83 17.66 15.79 -38.54
C SER A 83 17.81 15.88 -37.02
N HIS A 84 17.86 17.11 -36.49
CA HIS A 84 17.98 17.37 -35.04
C HIS A 84 16.73 18.05 -34.44
N GLU A 85 15.83 18.60 -35.26
CA GLU A 85 14.67 19.38 -34.79
C GLU A 85 13.63 18.52 -34.06
N GLU A 86 13.47 17.26 -34.48
CA GLU A 86 12.56 16.30 -33.85
C GLU A 86 13.13 15.69 -32.56
N PHE A 87 14.41 15.90 -32.26
CA PHE A 87 15.04 15.30 -31.08
C PHE A 87 14.47 15.84 -29.76
N LYS A 88 13.84 17.01 -29.77
CA LYS A 88 13.10 17.58 -28.62
C LYS A 88 12.03 16.62 -28.06
N TYR A 89 11.44 15.78 -28.91
CA TYR A 89 10.45 14.79 -28.47
C TYR A 89 11.11 13.61 -27.76
N VAL A 90 12.36 13.28 -28.11
CA VAL A 90 13.16 12.28 -27.41
C VAL A 90 13.52 12.79 -26.02
N GLU A 91 13.91 14.07 -25.90
CA GLU A 91 14.24 14.69 -24.62
C GLU A 91 13.07 14.67 -23.63
N GLN A 92 11.84 14.88 -24.10
CA GLN A 92 10.62 14.82 -23.26
C GLN A 92 10.32 13.42 -22.72
N ILE A 93 10.80 12.37 -23.37
CA ILE A 93 10.61 10.97 -22.93
C ILE A 93 11.62 10.62 -21.82
N LEU A 94 12.74 11.34 -21.75
CA LEU A 94 13.76 11.07 -20.75
C LEU A 94 13.25 11.43 -19.34
N PRO A 95 13.44 10.55 -18.35
CA PRO A 95 13.02 10.83 -16.99
C PRO A 95 13.91 11.93 -16.36
N SER A 96 13.29 12.85 -15.64
CA SER A 96 14.05 13.78 -14.79
C SER A 96 14.78 12.98 -13.69
N PRO A 97 16.10 13.20 -13.51
CA PRO A 97 16.86 12.52 -12.46
C PRO A 97 16.52 13.03 -11.05
N THR A 98 16.07 14.28 -10.94
CA THR A 98 15.81 14.96 -9.68
C THR A 98 14.31 15.14 -9.47
N VAL A 99 13.85 14.97 -8.22
CA VAL A 99 12.46 15.26 -7.85
C VAL A 99 12.21 16.76 -8.00
N PRO A 100 11.16 17.18 -8.72
CA PRO A 100 10.88 18.60 -8.89
C PRO A 100 10.56 19.26 -7.56
N GLU A 101 10.93 20.53 -7.45
CA GLU A 101 10.50 21.37 -6.33
C GLU A 101 9.00 21.65 -6.41
N LEU A 102 8.39 21.91 -5.25
CA LEU A 102 6.96 22.18 -5.18
C LEU A 102 6.65 23.61 -5.61
N GLU A 103 5.62 23.76 -6.43
CA GLU A 103 5.05 25.06 -6.74
C GLU A 103 4.28 25.61 -5.53
N GLU A 104 4.55 26.87 -5.20
CA GLU A 104 3.79 27.61 -4.19
C GLU A 104 2.36 27.85 -4.69
N GLN A 105 1.37 27.45 -3.89
CA GLN A 105 -0.04 27.59 -4.22
C GLN A 105 -0.67 28.67 -3.33
N THR A 106 -1.59 29.46 -3.89
CA THR A 106 -2.26 30.54 -3.13
C THR A 106 -3.19 30.01 -2.04
N GLN A 107 -3.76 28.81 -2.23
CA GLN A 107 -4.73 28.21 -1.31
C GLN A 107 -4.31 26.81 -0.88
N TYR A 108 -4.33 26.57 0.43
CA TYR A 108 -4.14 25.26 1.04
C TYR A 108 -5.40 24.82 1.81
N PRO A 109 -5.72 23.51 1.83
CA PRO A 109 -5.02 22.43 1.17
C PRO A 109 -5.13 22.47 -0.36
N THR A 110 -4.15 21.87 -1.04
CA THR A 110 -4.26 21.55 -2.47
C THR A 110 -5.48 20.65 -2.71
N PRO A 111 -6.10 20.59 -3.91
CA PRO A 111 -7.24 19.69 -4.18
C PRO A 111 -6.97 18.21 -3.86
N SER A 112 -5.70 17.79 -3.83
CA SER A 112 -5.25 16.46 -3.40
C SER A 112 -5.25 16.25 -1.88
N GLY A 113 -5.51 17.29 -1.07
CA GLY A 113 -5.43 17.26 0.38
C GLY A 113 -4.03 17.45 0.95
N TRP A 114 -3.05 17.88 0.13
CA TRP A 114 -1.68 18.12 0.60
C TRP A 114 -1.55 19.48 1.30
N PHE A 115 -0.71 19.51 2.35
CA PHE A 115 -0.36 20.71 3.11
C PHE A 115 1.17 20.88 3.19
N PRO A 116 1.68 22.11 3.00
CA PRO A 116 3.07 22.43 3.23
C PRO A 116 3.40 22.39 4.72
N PRO A 117 4.65 22.08 5.07
CA PRO A 117 5.14 22.26 6.44
C PRO A 117 5.08 23.74 6.84
N ASP A 118 4.72 24.04 8.09
CA ASP A 118 4.74 25.39 8.64
C ASP A 118 6.00 25.60 9.49
N GLU A 119 6.97 26.34 8.95
CA GLU A 119 8.27 26.58 9.58
C GLU A 119 8.14 27.30 10.94
N ALA A 120 7.16 28.20 11.07
CA ALA A 120 6.95 28.98 12.29
C ALA A 120 6.52 28.08 13.45
N THR A 121 5.57 27.17 13.20
CA THR A 121 5.11 26.21 14.21
C THR A 121 6.19 25.17 14.52
N GLN A 122 6.94 24.72 13.51
CA GLN A 122 8.04 23.75 13.68
C GLN A 122 9.13 24.25 14.62
N ALA A 123 9.53 25.52 14.50
CA ALA A 123 10.56 26.11 15.35
C ALA A 123 10.20 26.14 16.85
N GLN A 124 8.91 26.06 17.19
CA GLN A 124 8.42 26.08 18.56
C GLN A 124 8.32 24.68 19.19
N GLN A 125 8.31 23.61 18.39
CA GLN A 125 8.16 22.25 18.89
C GLN A 125 9.50 21.67 19.39
N LYS A 126 9.42 20.79 20.40
CA LYS A 126 10.60 20.09 20.95
C LYS A 126 11.14 18.98 20.02
N TYR A 127 10.32 18.59 19.06
CA TYR A 127 10.59 17.55 18.08
C TYR A 127 10.14 18.01 16.70
N LEU A 128 10.78 17.46 15.68
CA LEU A 128 10.51 17.78 14.28
C LEU A 128 10.39 16.47 13.50
N ILE A 129 9.45 16.40 12.56
CA ILE A 129 9.34 15.25 11.66
C ILE A 129 9.63 15.74 10.24
N ARG A 130 10.75 15.28 9.67
CA ARG A 130 11.11 15.69 8.31
C ARG A 130 10.22 15.00 7.28
N ARG A 131 9.78 15.78 6.28
CA ARG A 131 9.09 15.25 5.10
C ARG A 131 9.98 14.29 4.29
N THR A 132 9.33 13.45 3.51
CA THR A 132 10.01 12.53 2.58
C THR A 132 10.50 13.28 1.34
N LYS A 133 11.32 12.62 0.52
CA LYS A 133 11.79 13.22 -0.75
C LYS A 133 10.64 13.61 -1.69
N ASN A 134 9.47 12.98 -1.53
CA ASN A 134 8.26 13.28 -2.30
C ASN A 134 7.35 14.28 -1.54
N HIS A 135 7.88 15.04 -0.59
CA HIS A 135 7.17 16.01 0.25
C HIS A 135 6.00 15.44 1.09
N MET A 136 5.96 14.12 1.29
CA MET A 136 4.93 13.44 2.08
C MET A 136 5.33 13.25 3.54
N LEU A 137 4.34 13.25 4.43
CA LEU A 137 4.51 12.93 5.84
C LEU A 137 4.92 11.45 6.04
N PRO A 138 5.98 11.14 6.82
CA PRO A 138 6.52 9.79 6.95
C PRO A 138 5.73 8.90 7.95
N VAL A 139 4.41 8.83 7.80
CA VAL A 139 3.50 8.02 8.64
C VAL A 139 2.94 6.87 7.81
N TYR A 140 3.33 5.65 8.17
CA TYR A 140 3.03 4.46 7.37
C TYR A 140 2.33 3.39 8.21
N SER A 141 1.17 2.93 7.76
CA SER A 141 0.53 1.73 8.30
C SER A 141 1.25 0.48 7.80
N HIS A 142 1.43 -0.48 8.70
CA HIS A 142 2.04 -1.76 8.44
C HIS A 142 1.10 -2.86 8.91
N THR A 143 1.06 -3.94 8.13
CA THR A 143 0.33 -5.15 8.45
C THR A 143 1.33 -6.30 8.41
N GLN A 144 1.47 -6.99 9.52
CA GLN A 144 2.37 -8.13 9.67
C GLN A 144 1.54 -9.38 9.96
N ASN A 145 1.79 -10.46 9.21
CA ASN A 145 1.21 -11.76 9.52
C ASN A 145 2.13 -12.49 10.49
N THR A 146 1.61 -12.84 11.66
CA THR A 146 2.31 -13.61 12.69
C THR A 146 1.66 -14.97 12.84
N TRP A 147 2.33 -15.92 13.50
CA TRP A 147 1.76 -17.24 13.81
C TRP A 147 0.43 -17.13 14.59
N PHE A 148 0.27 -16.07 15.38
CA PHE A 148 -0.92 -15.79 16.19
C PHE A 148 -1.96 -14.91 15.47
N GLY A 149 -1.76 -14.59 14.19
CA GLY A 149 -2.69 -13.80 13.37
C GLY A 149 -2.10 -12.50 12.84
N THR A 150 -2.98 -11.65 12.30
CA THR A 150 -2.63 -10.39 11.64
C THR A 150 -2.44 -9.27 12.65
N SER A 151 -1.39 -8.49 12.44
CA SER A 151 -0.83 -7.56 13.40
C SER A 151 -0.67 -6.20 12.72
N HIS A 152 -1.43 -5.19 13.13
CA HIS A 152 -1.36 -3.84 12.57
C HIS A 152 -0.58 -2.87 13.46
N PHE A 153 0.27 -2.04 12.86
CA PHE A 153 0.94 -0.97 13.57
C PHE A 153 1.23 0.20 12.62
N VAL A 154 1.45 1.38 13.16
CA VAL A 154 1.86 2.57 12.43
C VAL A 154 3.31 2.86 12.75
N SER A 155 4.13 3.13 11.73
CA SER A 155 5.50 3.58 11.89
C SER A 155 5.62 5.03 11.47
N ILE A 156 6.13 5.86 12.38
CA ILE A 156 6.47 7.26 12.14
C ILE A 156 7.99 7.33 12.06
N LYS A 157 8.53 7.86 10.97
CA LYS A 157 9.99 7.89 10.70
C LYS A 157 10.50 9.32 10.59
N LYS A 158 11.84 9.46 10.49
CA LYS A 158 12.53 10.75 10.28
C LYS A 158 12.26 11.77 11.39
N ILE A 159 12.23 11.30 12.63
CA ILE A 159 12.02 12.14 13.81
C ILE A 159 13.36 12.79 14.20
N GLU A 160 13.33 14.06 14.53
CA GLU A 160 14.46 14.84 15.04
C GLU A 160 14.05 15.53 16.35
N GLY A 161 15.02 15.84 17.21
CA GLY A 161 14.76 16.40 18.54
C GLY A 161 14.33 15.34 19.56
N ASP A 162 13.50 15.74 20.52
CA ASP A 162 13.07 14.90 21.64
C ASP A 162 11.98 13.89 21.24
N ILE A 163 12.41 12.65 20.97
CA ILE A 163 11.51 11.57 20.54
C ILE A 163 10.55 11.11 21.64
N TRP A 164 10.92 11.27 22.92
CA TRP A 164 10.07 10.87 24.05
C TRP A 164 8.92 11.83 24.25
N ALA A 165 9.16 13.14 24.05
CA ALA A 165 8.10 14.13 24.03
C ALA A 165 7.07 13.83 22.93
N LEU A 166 7.52 13.51 21.71
CA LEU A 166 6.61 13.13 20.61
C LEU A 166 5.81 11.87 20.95
N GLU A 167 6.47 10.86 21.52
CA GLU A 167 5.81 9.62 21.86
C GLU A 167 4.75 9.81 22.97
N ALA A 168 5.02 10.67 23.96
CA ALA A 168 4.06 11.03 24.99
C ALA A 168 2.82 11.72 24.41
N ASP A 169 3.02 12.74 23.57
CA ASP A 169 1.94 13.47 22.91
C ASP A 169 1.09 12.55 22.02
N LEU A 170 1.73 11.69 21.24
CA LEU A 170 1.03 10.72 20.38
C LEU A 170 0.21 9.73 21.19
N ARG A 171 0.76 9.24 22.30
CA ARG A 171 0.05 8.30 23.17
C ARG A 171 -1.20 8.96 23.75
N GLU A 172 -1.08 10.19 24.25
CA GLU A 172 -2.21 10.95 24.77
C GLU A 172 -3.29 11.17 23.70
N HIS A 173 -2.90 11.62 22.50
CA HIS A 173 -3.84 11.88 21.41
C HIS A 173 -4.61 10.64 20.95
N VAL A 174 -3.91 9.51 20.80
CA VAL A 174 -4.53 8.23 20.39
C VAL A 174 -5.46 7.70 21.48
N LEU A 175 -5.06 7.79 22.76
CA LEU A 175 -5.90 7.39 23.89
C LEU A 175 -7.18 8.23 23.95
N LYS A 176 -7.05 9.56 23.82
CA LYS A 176 -8.19 10.50 23.86
C LYS A 176 -9.18 10.25 22.74
N THR A 177 -8.70 9.98 21.52
CA THR A 177 -9.57 9.82 20.36
C THR A 177 -10.20 8.43 20.29
N THR A 178 -9.48 7.39 20.68
CA THR A 178 -9.96 6.00 20.57
C THR A 178 -10.71 5.53 21.81
N GLY A 179 -10.49 6.16 22.97
CA GLY A 179 -11.06 5.73 24.25
C GLY A 179 -10.48 4.40 24.76
N GLN A 180 -9.32 3.99 24.26
CA GLN A 180 -8.63 2.78 24.72
C GLN A 180 -7.97 3.01 26.08
N LYS A 181 -7.82 1.93 26.86
CA LYS A 181 -7.17 1.99 28.19
C LYS A 181 -5.67 2.26 28.10
N SER A 182 -5.00 1.69 27.10
CA SER A 182 -3.55 1.81 26.90
C SER A 182 -3.19 1.56 25.44
N VAL A 183 -2.17 2.27 24.94
CA VAL A 183 -1.64 2.09 23.60
C VAL A 183 -0.20 1.63 23.71
N ASN A 184 0.13 0.51 23.08
CA ASN A 184 1.49 0.00 23.06
C ASN A 184 2.31 0.75 22.01
N THR A 185 3.39 1.38 22.47
CA THR A 185 4.33 2.15 21.66
C THR A 185 5.72 1.55 21.78
N HIS A 186 6.52 1.68 20.73
CA HIS A 186 7.92 1.28 20.72
C HIS A 186 8.75 2.41 20.11
N VAL A 187 9.58 3.01 20.95
CA VAL A 187 10.51 4.07 20.56
C VAL A 187 11.83 3.44 20.13
N HIS A 188 12.35 3.86 18.99
CA HIS A 188 13.66 3.46 18.52
C HIS A 188 14.50 4.71 18.24
N GLU A 189 15.25 5.15 19.25
CA GLU A 189 15.99 6.43 19.25
C GLU A 189 17.02 6.51 18.12
N VAL A 190 17.94 5.54 18.03
CA VAL A 190 19.05 5.55 17.06
C VAL A 190 18.54 5.63 15.61
N GLY A 191 17.54 4.81 15.32
CA GLY A 191 16.83 4.75 14.02
C GLY A 191 15.79 5.86 13.81
N ARG A 192 15.53 6.70 14.82
CA ARG A 192 14.62 7.85 14.75
C ARG A 192 13.22 7.51 14.25
N PHE A 193 12.62 6.47 14.83
CA PHE A 193 11.25 6.08 14.51
C PHE A 193 10.47 5.61 15.75
N ILE A 194 9.16 5.81 15.70
CA ILE A 194 8.21 5.31 16.69
C ILE A 194 7.28 4.32 15.99
N ARG A 195 6.98 3.19 16.65
CA ARG A 195 5.92 2.28 16.24
C ARG A 195 4.77 2.35 17.23
N VAL A 196 3.58 2.58 16.73
CA VAL A 196 2.34 2.62 17.52
C VAL A 196 1.49 1.42 17.13
N ARG A 197 1.08 0.61 18.09
CA ARG A 197 0.22 -0.55 17.85
C ARG A 197 -1.17 -0.10 17.41
N GLY A 198 -1.76 -0.79 16.42
CA GLY A 198 -3.11 -0.51 15.93
C GLY A 198 -3.16 0.19 14.57
N GLN A 199 -4.37 0.46 14.09
CA GLN A 199 -4.63 1.17 12.84
C GLN A 199 -4.97 2.64 13.12
N HIS A 200 -3.97 3.44 13.47
CA HIS A 200 -4.15 4.85 13.87
C HIS A 200 -3.51 5.84 12.89
N ARG A 201 -3.26 5.43 11.64
CA ARG A 201 -2.52 6.23 10.65
C ARG A 201 -3.14 7.60 10.46
N ASP A 202 -4.44 7.65 10.23
CA ASP A 202 -5.13 8.91 9.87
C ASP A 202 -5.25 9.85 11.07
N LEU A 203 -5.44 9.29 12.27
CA LEU A 203 -5.48 10.05 13.52
C LEU A 203 -4.13 10.72 13.80
N ILE A 204 -3.05 9.95 13.63
CA ILE A 204 -1.68 10.43 13.80
C ILE A 204 -1.33 11.45 12.71
N ALA A 205 -1.72 11.20 11.46
CA ALA A 205 -1.47 12.14 10.37
C ALA A 205 -2.16 13.48 10.60
N LYS A 206 -3.44 13.48 11.01
CA LYS A 206 -4.17 14.71 11.34
C LYS A 206 -3.51 15.48 12.49
N PHE A 207 -3.14 14.78 13.56
CA PHE A 207 -2.43 15.38 14.69
C PHE A 207 -1.12 16.07 14.28
N LEU A 208 -0.34 15.41 13.43
CA LEU A 208 0.93 15.97 12.97
C LEU A 208 0.72 17.19 12.04
N LEU A 209 -0.31 17.16 11.20
CA LEU A 209 -0.68 18.31 10.38
C LEU A 209 -1.17 19.49 11.22
N GLU A 210 -1.97 19.25 12.27
CA GLU A 210 -2.39 20.27 13.24
C GLU A 210 -1.19 20.91 13.97
N LYS A 211 -0.10 20.15 14.13
CA LYS A 211 1.17 20.62 14.69
C LYS A 211 2.10 21.27 13.66
N GLY A 212 1.68 21.45 12.41
CA GLY A 212 2.46 22.09 11.35
C GLY A 212 3.59 21.25 10.76
N MET A 213 3.57 19.92 10.96
CA MET A 213 4.60 18.98 10.46
C MET A 213 4.39 18.58 9.01
#